data_AF-A0A820NKN1-F1
#
_entry.id   AF-A0A820NKN1-F1
#
_cell.length_a   1.000
_cell.length_b   1.000
_cell.length_c   1.000
_cell.angle_alpha   90.00
_cell.angle_beta   90.00
_cell.angle_gamma   90.00
#
_symmetry.space_group_name_H-M   'P 1'
#
loop_
_entity.id
_entity.type
_entity.pdbx_description
1 polymer ?
#
loop_
_entity_poly.entity_id
_entity_poly.type
_entity_poly.pdbx_seq_one_letter_code
_entity_poly.pdbx_strand_id
1 'polypeptide(L)' 'MWMNNTAPTSIMLPVALAVVHELGIHSENSPNRQQAAVINSGFLLAVAYSSSIVELSSLVGTAPNVHLKDFVET' A
#
# COMPACT_ATOMS: atom_id res chain seq x y z
N MET A 1 1.16 12.06 -7.43
CA MET A 1 0.65 11.37 -8.64
C MET A 1 -0.74 11.93 -8.95
N TRP A 2 -1.18 11.98 -10.21
CA TRP A 2 -2.50 12.51 -10.62
C TRP A 2 -3.68 11.58 -10.30
N MET A 3 -3.45 10.54 -9.49
CA MET A 3 -4.40 9.47 -9.23
C MET A 3 -4.64 9.41 -7.72
N ASN A 4 -5.92 9.27 -7.33
CA ASN A 4 -6.37 9.10 -5.95
C ASN A 4 -5.78 7.82 -5.32
N ASN A 5 -5.62 7.77 -3.99
CA ASN A 5 -4.92 6.74 -3.20
C ASN A 5 -5.27 5.28 -3.51
N THR A 6 -6.47 5.09 -4.06
CA THR A 6 -7.00 3.79 -4.40
C THR A 6 -6.32 3.21 -5.64
N ALA A 7 -5.85 4.06 -6.55
CA ALA A 7 -5.27 3.63 -7.82
C ALA A 7 -3.86 3.02 -7.67
N PRO A 8 -2.88 3.63 -6.96
CA PRO A 8 -1.57 2.99 -6.81
C PRO A 8 -1.63 1.74 -5.93
N THR A 9 -2.47 1.75 -4.88
CA THR A 9 -2.70 0.58 -4.01
C THR A 9 -3.27 -0.60 -4.80
N SER A 10 -4.26 -0.36 -5.66
CA SER A 10 -4.86 -1.42 -6.49
C SER A 10 -3.91 -1.95 -7.57
N ILE A 11 -2.99 -1.12 -8.08
CA ILE A 11 -1.92 -1.56 -9.01
C ILE A 11 -0.89 -2.44 -8.28
N MET A 12 -0.52 -2.09 -7.05
CA MET A 12 0.43 -2.85 -6.23
C MET A 12 -0.16 -4.14 -5.65
N LEU A 13 -1.47 -4.21 -5.44
CA LEU A 13 -2.15 -5.38 -4.85
C LEU A 13 -1.83 -6.71 -5.57
N PRO A 14 -1.99 -6.85 -6.90
CA PRO A 14 -1.65 -8.11 -7.58
C PRO A 14 -0.16 -8.45 -7.49
N VAL A 15 0.73 -7.45 -7.46
CA VAL A 15 2.18 -7.66 -7.29
C VAL A 15 2.48 -8.17 -5.89
N ALA A 16 1.88 -7.58 -4.86
CA ALA A 16 2.04 -8.01 -3.48
C ALA A 16 1.53 -9.45 -3.29
N LEU A 17 0.38 -9.79 -3.87
CA LEU A 17 -0.17 -11.16 -3.82
C LEU A 17 0.74 -12.18 -4.52
N ALA A 18 1.35 -11.81 -5.65
CA ALA A 18 2.31 -12.66 -6.34
C ALA A 18 3.56 -12.95 -5.48
N VAL A 19 4.07 -11.94 -4.77
CA VAL A 19 5.22 -12.10 -3.85
C VAL A 19 4.88 -13.04 -2.70
N VAL A 20 3.70 -12.87 -2.07
CA VAL A 20 3.27 -13.75 -0.98
C VAL A 20 3.10 -15.19 -1.46
N HIS A 21 2.59 -15.37 -2.69
CA HIS A 21 2.47 -16.67 -3.33
C HIS A 21 3.83 -17.34 -3.53
N GLU A 22 4.81 -16.61 -4.07
CA GLU A 22 6.16 -17.13 -4.30
C GLU A 22 6.89 -17.50 -3.00
N LEU A 23 6.65 -16.73 -1.93
CA LEU A 23 7.22 -17.00 -0.61
C LEU A 23 6.58 -18.22 0.10
N GLY A 24 5.57 -18.85 -0.49
CA GLY A 24 4.90 -20.03 0.08
C GLY A 24 4.13 -19.76 1.38
N ILE A 25 3.87 -18.49 1.69
CA ILE A 25 3.23 -18.03 2.94
C ILE A 25 1.73 -18.39 2.99
N HIS A 26 1.18 -18.97 1.92
CA HIS A 26 -0.19 -19.47 1.82
C HIS A 26 -0.37 -20.94 2.23
N SER A 27 0.69 -21.65 2.65
CA SER A 27 0.61 -23.11 2.88
C SER A 27 -0.23 -23.47 4.11
N GLU A 28 -1.43 -24.02 3.86
CA GLU A 28 -2.41 -24.49 4.84
C GLU A 28 -1.86 -25.60 5.78
N ASN A 29 -0.81 -26.32 5.36
CA ASN A 29 -0.27 -27.49 6.06
C ASN A 29 1.03 -27.22 6.84
N SER A 30 1.41 -25.94 7.02
CA SER A 30 2.65 -25.58 7.71
C SER A 30 2.47 -25.48 9.23
N PRO A 31 3.43 -25.98 10.05
CA PRO A 31 3.36 -25.88 11.52
C PRO A 31 3.38 -24.43 12.03
N ASN A 32 3.75 -23.48 11.17
CA ASN A 32 3.86 -22.04 11.47
C ASN A 32 2.75 -21.18 10.84
N ARG A 33 1.54 -21.74 10.63
CA ARG A 33 0.40 -21.03 10.00
C ARG A 33 0.12 -19.65 10.61
N GLN A 34 0.20 -19.50 11.93
CA GLN A 34 0.01 -18.20 12.60
C GLN A 34 1.09 -17.18 12.21
N GLN A 35 2.36 -17.58 12.18
CA GLN A 35 3.45 -16.70 11.73
C GLN A 35 3.27 -16.31 10.27
N ALA A 36 2.90 -17.26 9.41
CA ALA A 36 2.63 -17.00 8.00
C ALA A 36 1.48 -15.98 7.82
N ALA A 37 0.38 -16.13 8.56
CA ALA A 37 -0.74 -15.20 8.52
C ALA A 37 -0.34 -13.78 9.01
N VAL A 38 0.45 -13.68 10.06
CA VAL A 38 0.96 -12.40 10.59
C VAL A 38 1.90 -11.73 9.58
N ILE A 39 2.83 -12.47 8.98
CA ILE A 39 3.74 -11.96 7.96
C ILE A 39 2.96 -11.49 6.73
N ASN A 40 1.98 -12.27 6.28
CA ASN A 40 1.16 -11.92 5.12
C ASN A 40 0.35 -10.64 5.36
N SER A 41 -0.33 -10.58 6.51
CA SER A 41 -1.11 -9.40 6.90
C SER A 41 -0.21 -8.18 7.07
N GLY A 42 0.95 -8.34 7.72
CA GLY A 42 1.92 -7.26 7.91
C GLY A 42 2.52 -6.76 6.60
N PHE A 43 2.81 -7.66 5.67
CA PHE A 43 3.32 -7.31 4.35
C PHE A 43 2.29 -6.52 3.53
N LEU A 44 1.04 -6.99 3.46
CA LEU A 44 -0.04 -6.27 2.79
C LEU A 44 -0.30 -4.90 3.43
N LEU A 45 -0.23 -4.81 4.76
CA LEU A 45 -0.36 -3.53 5.48
C LEU A 45 0.80 -2.57 5.16
N ALA A 46 2.02 -3.08 5.07
CA ALA A 46 3.19 -2.29 4.71
C ALA A 46 3.08 -1.73 3.28
N VAL A 47 2.60 -2.52 2.33
CA VAL A 47 2.34 -2.06 0.95
C VAL A 47 1.28 -0.96 0.92
N ALA A 48 0.16 -1.15 1.62
CA ALA A 48 -0.92 -0.16 1.70
C ALA A 48 -0.42 1.17 2.32
N TYR A 49 0.40 1.09 3.38
CA TYR A 49 0.95 2.27 4.03
C TYR A 49 2.01 2.98 3.16
N SER A 50 2.88 2.22 2.50
CA SER A 50 3.88 2.77 1.58
C SER A 50 3.24 3.56 0.44
N SER A 51 2.14 3.04 -0.14
CA SER A 51 1.37 3.76 -1.16
C SER A 51 0.88 5.12 -0.66
N SER A 52 0.40 5.17 0.59
CA SER A 52 -0.10 6.42 1.19
C SER A 52 1.00 7.47 1.39
N ILE A 53 2.22 7.06 1.78
CA ILE A 53 3.35 7.98 1.98
C ILE A 53 3.83 8.58 0.65
N VAL A 54 3.94 7.76 -0.40
CA VAL A 54 4.43 8.21 -1.71
C VAL A 54 3.52 9.28 -2.31
N GLU A 55 2.23 9.27 -2.02
CA GLU A 55 1.31 10.30 -2.50
C GLU A 55 1.45 11.63 -1.77
N LEU A 56 1.81 11.60 -0.48
CA LEU A 56 2.11 12.82 0.28
C LEU A 56 3.32 13.58 -0.28
N SER A 57 4.20 12.91 -1.02
CA SER A 57 5.40 13.53 -1.59
C SER A 57 5.11 14.47 -2.78
N SER A 58 3.85 14.59 -3.22
CA SER A 58 3.46 15.39 -4.39
C SER A 58 2.37 16.39 -4.05
N LEU A 59 2.49 17.62 -4.58
CA LEU A 59 1.56 18.73 -4.36
C LEU A 59 0.11 18.42 -4.82
N VAL A 60 -0.03 17.56 -5.84
CA VAL A 60 -1.32 17.15 -6.43
C VAL A 60 -1.73 15.74 -5.97
N GLY A 61 -0.99 15.15 -5.03
CA GLY A 61 -1.18 13.74 -4.64
C GLY A 61 -2.36 13.50 -3.70
N THR A 62 -2.76 14.49 -2.90
CA THR A 62 -3.83 14.33 -1.90
C THR A 62 -4.68 15.60 -1.78
N ALA A 63 -5.95 15.45 -1.39
CA ALA A 63 -6.85 16.59 -1.18
C ALA A 63 -6.29 17.63 -0.17
N PRO A 64 -5.65 17.24 0.95
CA PRO A 64 -4.99 18.20 1.84
C PRO A 64 -3.88 19.01 1.16
N ASN A 65 -3.04 18.38 0.32
CA ASN A 65 -1.94 19.08 -0.36
C ASN A 65 -2.45 20.14 -1.35
N VAL A 66 -3.57 19.87 -2.02
CA VAL A 66 -4.22 20.83 -2.94
C VAL A 66 -4.82 22.01 -2.17
N HIS A 67 -5.57 21.78 -1.09
CA HIS A 67 -6.11 22.88 -0.29
C HIS A 67 -5.01 23.74 0.36
N LEU A 68 -3.89 23.13 0.75
CA LEU A 68 -2.73 23.87 1.26
C LEU A 68 -2.13 24.78 0.18
N LYS A 69 -1.99 24.29 -1.06
CA LYS A 69 -1.54 25.11 -2.19
C LYS A 69 -2.45 26.32 -2.38
N ASP A 70 -3.76 26.10 -2.41
CA ASP A 70 -4.74 27.17 -2.59
C ASP A 70 -4.66 28.21 -1.46
N PHE A 71 -4.48 27.77 -0.21
CA PHE A 71 -4.32 28.69 0.93
C PHE A 71 -3.04 29.53 0.85
N VAL A 72 -1.93 28.96 0.36
CA VAL A 72 -0.63 29.67 0.26
C VAL A 72 -0.57 30.62 -0.94
N GLU A 73 -1.29 30.32 -2.02
CA GLU A 73 -1.36 31.18 -3.22
C GLU A 73 -2.39 32.33 -3.10
N THR A 74 -3.19 32.36 -2.02
CA THR A 74 -4.13 33.45 -1.69
C THR A 74 -3.47 34.48 -0.77
#